data_AF-A0A3S9KFW2-F1
#
_entry.id   AF-A0A3S9KFW2-F1
#
_cell.length_a   1.000
_cell.length_b   1.000
_cell.length_c   1.000
_cell.angle_alpha   90.00
_cell.angle_beta   90.00
_cell.angle_gamma   90.00
#
_symmetry.space_group_name_H-M   'P 1'
#
loop_
_entity.id
_entity.type
_entity.pdbx_description
1 polymer ?
#
loop_
_entity_poly.entity_id
_entity_poly.type
_entity_poly.pdbx_seq_one_letter_code
_entity_poly.pdbx_strand_id
1 'polypeptide(L)' 'VALIGDYNIGGDAWASRMLLEEMGLRVVAQWSGDGTLNELIQGPAAKLVLIHCYRSMNYI' A
#
# COMPACT_ATOMS: atom_id res chain seq x y z
N VAL A 1 4.17 -7.05 1.49
CA VAL A 1 2.80 -6.79 1.01
C VAL A 1 2.77 -5.47 0.25
N ALA A 2 1.82 -5.26 -0.65
CA ALA A 2 1.53 -3.96 -1.25
C ALA A 2 0.19 -3.45 -0.69
N LEU A 3 0.17 -2.25 -0.11
CA LEU A 3 -1.04 -1.59 0.35
C LEU A 3 -1.62 -0.81 -0.82
N ILE A 4 -2.80 -1.18 -1.32
CA ILE A 4 -3.39 -0.61 -2.53
C ILE A 4 -4.75 0.01 -2.21
N GLY A 5 -5.00 1.18 -2.79
CA GLY A 5 -6.24 1.92 -2.59
C GLY A 5 -6.27 2.68 -1.27
N ASP A 6 -5.10 3.03 -0.73
CA ASP A 6 -4.97 4.01 0.34
C ASP A 6 -4.32 5.29 -0.23
N TYR A 7 -4.99 6.41 -0.03
CA TYR A 7 -4.60 7.72 -0.59
C TYR A 7 -3.89 8.59 0.44
N ASN A 8 -3.61 8.06 1.63
CA ASN A 8 -2.91 8.74 2.71
C ASN A 8 -3.55 10.08 3.10
N ILE A 9 -4.88 10.15 3.07
CA ILE A 9 -5.62 11.36 3.45
C ILE A 9 -5.37 11.61 4.94
N GLY A 10 -4.80 12.76 5.28
CA GLY A 10 -4.47 13.08 6.68
C GLY A 10 -3.44 12.14 7.34
N GLY A 11 -2.71 11.33 6.57
CA GLY A 11 -1.73 10.37 7.11
C GLY A 11 -2.27 8.94 7.32
N ASP A 12 -3.46 8.61 6.81
CA ASP A 12 -4.10 7.29 6.98
C ASP A 12 -3.21 6.10 6.56
N ALA A 13 -2.49 6.21 5.44
CA ALA A 13 -1.62 5.14 4.94
C ALA A 13 -0.41 4.95 5.84
N TRP A 14 0.13 6.01 6.43
CA TRP A 14 1.27 5.93 7.35
C TRP A 14 0.89 5.18 8.63
N ALA A 15 -0.27 5.47 9.20
CA ALA A 15 -0.77 4.76 10.38
C ALA A 15 -1.02 3.27 10.08
N SER A 16 -1.65 2.97 8.94
CA SER A 16 -1.86 1.59 8.48
C SER A 16 -0.55 0.85 8.23
N ARG A 17 0.41 1.50 7.57
CA ARG A 17 1.74 0.97 7.30
C ARG A 17 2.50 0.64 8.58
N MET A 18 2.47 1.54 9.57
CA MET A 18 3.12 1.33 10.86
C MET A 18 2.63 0.03 11.52
N LEU A 19 1.31 -0.20 11.56
CA LEU A 19 0.73 -1.42 12.11
C LEU A 19 1.16 -2.67 11.32
N LEU A 20 1.15 -2.61 9.98
CA LEU A 20 1.58 -3.73 9.14
C LEU A 20 3.06 -4.07 9.36
N GLU A 21 3.92 -3.07 9.52
CA GLU A 21 5.34 -3.24 9.78
C GLU A 21 5.61 -3.73 11.21
N GLU A 22 4.85 -3.27 12.21
CA GLU A 22 4.88 -3.79 13.59
C GLU A 22 4.44 -5.26 13.69
N MET A 23 3.52 -5.70 12.82
CA MET A 23 3.16 -7.12 12.66
C MET A 23 4.28 -7.97 12.02
N GLY A 24 5.38 -7.37 11.59
CA GLY A 24 6.52 -8.05 10.95
C GLY A 24 6.40 -8.19 9.44
N LEU A 25 5.43 -7.54 8.79
CA LEU A 25 5.35 -7.49 7.33
C LEU A 25 6.26 -6.39 6.79
N ARG A 26 6.80 -6.59 5.58
CA ARG A 26 7.43 -5.51 4.82
C ARG A 26 6.45 -4.93 3.83
N VAL A 27 6.10 -3.64 3.96
CA VAL A 27 5.29 -2.91 2.97
C VAL A 27 6.21 -2.48 1.83
N VAL A 28 6.08 -3.13 0.68
CA VAL A 28 6.95 -2.89 -0.49
C VAL A 28 6.48 -1.73 -1.37
N ALA A 29 5.20 -1.40 -1.26
CA ALA A 29 4.57 -0.32 -2.00
C ALA A 29 3.28 0.13 -1.31
N GLN A 30 2.97 1.43 -1.43
CA GLN A 30 1.69 2.02 -1.05
C GLN A 30 1.09 2.80 -2.23
N TRP A 31 -0.12 2.45 -2.66
CA TRP A 31 -0.72 2.96 -3.89
C TRP A 31 -2.03 3.72 -3.59
N SER A 32 -2.15 5.02 -3.85
CA SER A 32 -1.13 5.98 -4.34
C SER A 32 -0.72 7.02 -3.31
N GLY A 33 -1.29 6.99 -2.10
CA GLY A 33 -0.97 7.93 -1.05
C GLY A 33 0.49 7.84 -0.63
N ASP A 34 1.25 8.92 -0.83
CA ASP A 34 2.69 8.97 -0.58
C ASP A 34 3.51 7.87 -1.32
N GLY A 35 2.95 7.31 -2.39
CA GLY A 35 3.63 6.30 -3.21
C GLY A 35 4.65 6.93 -4.16
N THR A 36 5.77 6.25 -4.38
CA THR A 36 6.76 6.66 -5.38
C THR A 36 6.66 5.84 -6.66
N LEU A 37 7.18 6.37 -7.79
CA LEU A 37 7.24 5.60 -9.04
C LEU A 37 8.03 4.30 -8.88
N ASN A 38 9.10 4.33 -8.07
CA ASN A 38 9.89 3.14 -7.80
C ASN A 38 9.07 2.08 -7.04
N GLU A 39 8.29 2.47 -6.04
CA GLU A 39 7.36 1.56 -5.36
C GLU A 39 6.26 1.04 -6.29
N LEU A 40 5.79 1.83 -7.25
CA LEU A 40 4.84 1.37 -8.26
C LEU A 40 5.44 0.30 -9.17
N ILE A 41 6.69 0.46 -9.58
CA ILE A 41 7.43 -0.55 -10.35
C ILE A 41 7.68 -1.82 -9.52
N GLN A 42 7.93 -1.67 -8.21
CA GLN A 42 8.21 -2.78 -7.29
C GLN A 42 6.94 -3.49 -6.77
N GLY A 43 5.76 -2.88 -6.88
CA GLY A 43 4.50 -3.41 -6.36
C GLY A 43 4.20 -4.86 -6.76
N PRO A 44 4.39 -5.27 -8.04
CA PRO A 44 4.21 -6.67 -8.47
C PRO A 44 5.13 -7.69 -7.78
N ALA A 45 6.24 -7.26 -7.16
CA ALA A 45 7.12 -8.14 -6.41
C ALA A 45 6.58 -8.48 -5.00
N ALA A 46 5.49 -7.83 -4.57
CA ALA A 46 4.81 -8.15 -3.32
C ALA A 46 4.27 -9.58 -3.32
N LYS A 47 4.33 -10.25 -2.16
CA LYS A 47 3.77 -11.60 -2.00
C LYS A 47 2.24 -11.63 -1.83
N LEU A 48 1.66 -10.49 -1.46
CA LEU A 48 0.23 -10.30 -1.25
C LEU A 48 -0.11 -8.83 -1.43
N VAL A 49 -1.24 -8.56 -2.08
CA VAL A 49 -1.85 -7.24 -2.23
C VAL A 49 -2.96 -7.08 -1.20
N LEU A 50 -2.92 -5.99 -0.44
CA LEU A 50 -3.94 -5.62 0.55
C LEU A 50 -4.74 -4.45 -0.03
N ILE A 51 -5.99 -4.68 -0.40
CA ILE A 51 -6.84 -3.65 -1.01
C ILE A 51 -7.68 -2.97 0.07
N HIS A 52 -7.46 -1.67 0.27
CA HIS A 52 -8.26 -0.82 1.16
C HIS A 52 -9.50 -0.29 0.43
N CYS A 53 -9.32 0.66 -0.51
CA CYS A 53 -10.42 1.11 -1.36
C CYS A 53 -10.65 0.16 -2.54
N TYR A 54 -11.52 -0.83 -2.34
CA TYR A 54 -11.93 -1.77 -3.39
C TYR A 54 -12.43 -1.06 -4.66
N ARG A 55 -13.29 -0.05 -4.50
CA ARG A 55 -13.97 0.56 -5.65
C ARG A 55 -12.99 1.21 -6.64
N SER A 56 -11.93 1.84 -6.16
CA SER A 56 -11.00 2.56 -7.04
C SER A 56 -9.87 1.70 -7.59
N MET A 57 -9.52 0.60 -6.92
CA MET A 57 -8.31 -0.18 -7.24
C MET A 57 -8.55 -1.67 -7.50
N ASN A 58 -9.80 -2.12 -7.70
CA ASN A 58 -10.08 -3.53 -8.03
C ASN A 58 -9.66 -3.97 -9.45
N TYR A 59 -9.19 -3.05 -10.29
CA TYR A 59 -8.76 -3.32 -11.67
C TYR A 59 -7.25 -3.61 -11.78
N ILE A 60 -6.54 -3.57 -10.66
CA ILE A 60 -5.11 -3.81 -10.52
C ILE A 60 -4.88 -5.27 -10.17
#